data_AF-A0A7V9CCN5-F1
#
_entry.id   AF-A0A7V9CCN5-F1
#
_cell.length_a   1.000
_cell.length_b   1.000
_cell.length_c   1.000
_cell.angle_alpha   90.00
_cell.angle_beta   90.00
_cell.angle_gamma   90.00
#
_symmetry.space_group_name_H-M   'P 1'
#
loop_
_entity.id
_entity.type
_entity.pdbx_description
1 polymer ?
#
loop_
_entity_poly.entity_id
_entity_poly.type
_entity_poly.pdbx_seq_one_letter_code
_entity_poly.pdbx_strand_id
1 'polypeptide(L)'
;MSALALDRQSIEKKDFPISRRGYEPEAVDVHLESLAGEVERLQRELERAQRAAASAPNAAAAPAASPVQSLALAASEQVRLIVDAAESSAADIERVAQEEAARIRADADTEAQRVREEAVGRSQDHVGQVGEATSTMLQRMDAMESELGSLLDGLRTGTSRLTADLSLLQGNLGDLYGAAGSSQAPAPPRADT
;
A
#
# COMPACT_ATOMS: atom_id res chain seq x y z
N MET A 1 40.96 28.65 -3.96
CA MET A 1 42.26 28.16 -3.48
C MET A 1 42.02 26.80 -2.85
N SER A 2 42.50 25.72 -3.46
CA SER A 2 42.38 24.38 -2.88
C SER A 2 43.15 24.33 -1.57
N ALA A 3 42.43 24.28 -0.45
CA ALA A 3 42.95 23.68 0.76
C ALA A 3 43.48 22.29 0.38
N LEU A 4 44.67 21.93 0.85
CA LEU A 4 45.27 20.61 0.67
C LEU A 4 44.29 19.53 1.18
N ALA A 5 43.41 19.07 0.30
CA ALA A 5 42.73 17.80 0.46
C ALA A 5 43.77 16.73 0.12
N LEU A 6 44.65 16.45 1.09
CA LEU A 6 45.38 15.19 1.13
C LEU A 6 44.30 14.10 1.21
N ASP A 7 43.93 13.59 0.05
CA ASP A 7 42.92 12.57 -0.09
C ASP A 7 43.33 11.34 0.74
N ARG A 8 42.48 10.96 1.70
CA ARG A 8 42.71 9.84 2.62
C ARG A 8 43.05 8.55 1.87
N GLN A 9 42.44 8.35 0.70
CA GLN A 9 42.66 7.17 -0.14
C GLN A 9 44.02 7.18 -0.85
N SER A 10 44.60 8.37 -1.05
CA SER A 10 45.91 8.55 -1.66
C SER A 10 47.07 8.28 -0.68
N ILE A 11 46.86 8.47 0.62
CA ILE A 11 47.82 8.13 1.70
C ILE A 11 47.76 6.62 2.03
N GLU A 12 46.56 6.03 2.03
CA GLU A 12 46.34 4.66 2.51
C GLU A 12 46.90 3.56 1.58
N LYS A 13 47.08 3.84 0.28
CA LYS A 13 47.37 2.81 -0.73
C LYS A 13 48.82 2.76 -1.23
N LYS A 14 49.65 3.76 -0.92
CA LYS A 14 51.02 3.85 -1.47
C LYS A 14 52.14 3.59 -0.47
N ASP A 15 51.94 3.89 0.81
CA ASP A 15 53.06 3.94 1.76
C ASP A 15 53.01 2.89 2.88
N PHE A 16 51.87 2.19 3.07
CA PHE A 16 51.70 1.25 4.19
C PHE A 16 51.21 -0.13 3.72
N PRO A 17 52.12 -1.08 3.41
CA PRO A 17 51.73 -2.45 3.11
C PRO A 17 51.04 -3.11 4.32
N ILE A 18 49.93 -3.81 4.06
CA ILE A 18 49.10 -4.47 5.09
C ILE A 18 49.47 -5.96 5.16
N SER A 19 49.96 -6.42 6.31
CA SER A 19 50.18 -7.85 6.59
C SER A 19 48.96 -8.45 7.30
N ARG A 20 48.94 -9.79 7.46
CA ARG A 20 47.81 -10.54 8.07
C ARG A 20 47.47 -10.14 9.52
N ARG A 21 48.28 -9.29 10.17
CA ARG A 21 48.10 -8.79 11.54
C ARG A 21 48.20 -7.26 11.67
N GLY A 22 48.06 -6.50 10.59
CA GLY A 22 48.07 -5.02 10.60
C GLY A 22 49.18 -4.40 9.75
N TYR A 23 49.49 -3.12 9.99
CA TYR A 23 50.56 -2.38 9.32
C TYR A 23 51.93 -2.95 9.68
N GLU A 24 52.83 -2.96 8.70
CA GLU A 24 54.22 -3.35 8.89
C GLU A 24 54.99 -2.25 9.64
N PRO A 25 55.54 -2.51 10.85
CA PRO A 25 56.18 -1.48 11.66
C PRO A 25 57.36 -0.79 10.96
N GLU A 26 58.16 -1.51 10.19
CA GLU A 26 59.31 -0.95 9.48
C GLU A 26 58.91 0.06 8.41
N ALA A 27 57.80 -0.17 7.70
CA ALA A 27 57.27 0.78 6.72
C ALA A 27 56.74 2.05 7.38
N VAL A 28 56.16 1.93 8.58
CA VAL A 28 55.70 3.06 9.38
C VAL A 28 56.88 3.90 9.86
N ASP A 29 57.94 3.26 10.34
CA ASP A 29 59.13 3.96 10.84
C ASP A 29 59.82 4.78 9.73
N VAL A 30 59.96 4.21 8.53
CA VAL A 30 60.52 4.92 7.36
C VAL A 30 59.66 6.12 6.96
N HIS A 31 58.33 5.99 6.98
CA HIS A 31 57.44 7.09 6.66
C HIS A 31 57.48 8.20 7.72
N LEU A 32 57.51 7.83 9.01
CA LEU A 32 57.63 8.79 10.11
C LEU A 32 58.97 9.54 10.07
N GLU A 33 60.06 8.86 9.68
CA GLU A 33 61.37 9.50 9.50
C GLU A 33 61.36 10.51 8.33
N SER A 34 60.71 10.18 7.21
CA SER A 34 60.51 11.12 6.10
C SER A 34 59.69 12.34 6.53
N LEU A 35 58.59 12.11 7.24
CA LEU A 35 57.71 13.18 7.72
C LEU A 35 58.42 14.09 8.72
N ALA A 36 59.21 13.52 9.64
CA ALA A 36 60.04 14.29 10.55
C ALA A 36 61.03 15.18 9.78
N GLY A 37 61.66 14.65 8.73
CA GLY A 37 62.55 15.42 7.86
C GLY A 37 61.87 16.59 7.14
N GLU A 38 60.64 16.40 6.65
CA GLU A 38 59.83 17.46 6.03
C GLU A 38 59.42 18.55 7.02
N VAL A 39 58.97 18.14 8.22
CA VAL A 39 58.58 19.07 9.29
C VAL A 39 59.78 19.90 9.74
N GLU A 40 60.95 19.28 9.93
CA GLU A 40 62.16 20.02 10.28
C GLU A 40 62.59 21.01 9.18
N ARG A 41 62.41 20.66 7.89
CA ARG A 41 62.70 21.59 6.79
C ARG A 41 61.79 22.81 6.84
N LEU A 42 60.48 22.60 7.00
CA LEU A 42 59.50 23.69 7.13
C LEU A 42 59.77 24.58 8.35
N GLN A 43 60.12 23.98 9.50
CA GLN A 43 60.49 24.73 10.69
C GLN A 43 61.74 25.58 10.45
N ARG A 44 62.79 25.03 9.81
CA ARG A 44 63.99 25.78 9.46
C ARG A 44 63.71 26.92 8.48
N GLU A 45 62.80 26.75 7.54
CA GLU A 45 62.37 27.81 6.61
C GLU A 45 61.62 28.94 7.32
N LEU A 46 60.68 28.59 8.22
CA LEU A 46 59.97 29.55 9.06
C LEU A 46 60.92 30.33 9.97
N GLU A 47 61.85 29.65 10.64
CA GLU A 47 62.85 30.31 11.49
C GLU A 47 63.77 31.23 10.69
N ARG A 48 64.18 30.82 9.48
CA ARG A 48 64.97 31.69 8.58
C ARG A 48 64.17 32.91 8.14
N ALA A 49 62.90 32.75 7.80
CA ALA A 49 62.02 33.87 7.44
C ALA A 49 61.83 34.83 8.62
N GLN A 50 61.66 34.30 9.83
CA GLN A 50 61.55 35.10 11.06
C GLN A 50 62.85 35.83 11.40
N ARG A 51 64.01 35.17 11.29
CA ARG A 51 65.32 35.82 11.50
C ARG A 51 65.63 36.86 10.43
N ALA A 52 65.27 36.60 9.17
CA ALA A 52 65.40 37.58 8.09
C ALA A 52 64.51 38.80 8.32
N ALA A 53 63.27 38.60 8.80
CA ALA A 53 62.37 39.68 9.18
C ALA A 53 62.88 40.46 10.40
N ALA A 54 63.51 39.80 11.37
CA ALA A 54 64.11 40.43 12.55
C ALA A 54 65.43 41.17 12.26
N SER A 55 66.13 40.82 11.18
CA SER A 55 67.42 41.42 10.79
C SER A 55 67.28 42.59 9.80
N ALA A 56 66.06 42.91 9.36
CA ALA A 56 65.80 44.04 8.47
C ALA A 56 65.83 45.37 9.27
N PRO A 57 66.75 46.32 9.00
CA PRO A 57 66.94 47.49 9.86
C PRO A 57 65.87 48.58 9.77
N ASN A 58 64.68 48.34 9.18
CA ASN A 58 63.67 49.39 9.03
C ASN A 58 62.21 48.90 8.94
N ALA A 59 61.76 48.09 9.91
CA ALA A 59 60.36 47.66 10.02
C ALA A 59 59.64 48.21 11.28
N ALA A 60 60.21 49.20 11.96
CA ALA A 60 59.60 49.81 13.14
C ALA A 60 58.68 50.99 12.77
N ALA A 61 57.58 50.76 12.04
CA ALA A 61 56.46 51.72 11.95
C ALA A 61 55.16 51.15 11.32
N ALA A 62 54.96 49.84 11.24
CA ALA A 62 53.65 49.28 10.90
C ALA A 62 53.15 48.50 12.12
N PRO A 63 51.90 48.72 12.59
CA PRO A 63 51.33 47.80 13.55
C PRO A 63 51.26 46.46 12.83
N ALA A 64 52.10 45.51 13.24
CA ALA A 64 51.96 44.13 12.84
C ALA A 64 50.58 43.70 13.34
N ALA A 65 49.55 43.79 12.48
CA ALA A 65 48.24 43.22 12.75
C ALA A 65 48.51 41.80 13.26
N SER A 66 48.19 41.55 14.53
CA SER A 66 48.58 40.29 15.16
C SER A 66 48.07 39.14 14.29
N PRO A 67 48.88 38.12 14.00
CA PRO A 67 48.49 37.00 13.14
C PRO A 67 47.17 36.34 13.59
N VAL A 68 46.85 36.44 14.88
CA VAL A 68 45.58 36.03 15.50
C VAL A 68 44.37 36.83 15.01
N GLN A 69 44.49 38.15 14.79
CA GLN A 69 43.40 38.98 14.24
C GLN A 69 43.13 38.68 12.77
N SER A 70 44.18 38.48 11.96
CA SER A 70 44.02 38.09 10.56
C SER A 70 43.39 36.71 10.41
N LEU A 71 43.73 35.76 11.29
CA LEU A 71 43.09 34.45 11.34
C LEU A 71 41.62 34.53 11.75
N ALA A 72 41.29 35.36 12.75
CA ALA A 72 39.91 35.56 13.20
C ALA A 72 39.02 36.19 12.10
N LEU A 73 39.56 37.14 11.33
CA LEU A 73 38.87 37.73 10.18
C LEU A 73 38.65 36.70 9.07
N ALA A 74 39.68 35.94 8.70
CA ALA A 74 39.58 34.88 7.69
C ALA A 74 38.59 33.77 8.11
N ALA A 75 38.59 33.40 9.39
CA ALA A 75 37.64 32.43 9.94
C ALA A 75 36.21 32.98 9.91
N SER A 76 36.01 34.26 10.22
CA SER A 76 34.69 34.90 10.21
C SER A 76 34.13 35.02 8.79
N GLU A 77 34.98 35.35 7.81
CA GLU A 77 34.62 35.36 6.39
C GLU A 77 34.28 33.96 5.89
N GLN A 78 35.06 32.95 6.27
CA GLN A 78 34.79 31.56 5.95
C GLN A 78 33.46 31.07 6.54
N VAL A 79 33.16 31.41 7.80
CA VAL A 79 31.87 31.07 8.42
C VAL A 79 30.72 31.75 7.70
N ARG A 80 30.86 33.03 7.33
CA ARG A 80 29.85 33.75 6.57
C ARG A 80 29.54 33.08 5.23
N LEU A 81 30.57 32.68 4.48
CA LEU A 81 30.41 31.97 3.22
C LEU A 81 29.70 30.62 3.40
N ILE A 82 30.00 29.89 4.48
CA ILE A 82 29.33 28.62 4.79
C ILE A 82 27.85 28.86 5.11
N VAL A 83 27.54 29.90 5.89
CA VAL A 83 26.15 30.24 6.26
C VAL A 83 25.37 30.66 5.03
N ASP A 84 25.90 31.56 4.19
CA ASP A 84 25.23 31.99 2.96
C ASP A 84 24.96 30.80 2.02
N ALA A 85 25.93 29.88 1.89
CA ALA A 85 25.76 28.65 1.10
C ALA A 85 24.71 27.70 1.72
N ALA A 86 24.69 27.57 3.04
CA ALA A 86 23.73 26.75 3.76
C ALA A 86 22.31 27.31 3.65
N GLU A 87 22.13 28.63 3.75
CA GLU A 87 20.84 29.30 3.59
C GLU A 87 20.31 29.15 2.17
N SER A 88 21.16 29.34 1.15
CA SER A 88 20.78 29.08 -0.24
C SER A 88 20.36 27.62 -0.44
N SER A 89 21.13 26.67 0.10
CA SER A 89 20.80 25.25 -0.01
C SER A 89 19.50 24.91 0.72
N ALA A 90 19.24 25.52 1.88
CA ALA A 90 18.01 25.31 2.64
C ALA A 90 16.79 25.83 1.88
N ALA A 91 16.90 27.01 1.26
CA ALA A 91 15.83 27.58 0.44
C ALA A 91 15.52 26.71 -0.79
N ASP A 92 16.54 26.14 -1.43
CA ASP A 92 16.34 25.20 -2.53
C ASP A 92 15.67 23.90 -2.09
N ILE A 93 16.08 23.34 -0.94
CA ILE A 93 15.45 22.14 -0.37
C ILE A 93 13.98 22.42 -0.04
N GLU A 94 13.68 23.56 0.57
CA GLU A 94 12.31 23.94 0.91
C GLU A 94 11.44 24.07 -0.36
N ARG A 95 11.95 24.76 -1.38
CA ARG A 95 11.24 24.91 -2.66
C ARG A 95 10.93 23.56 -3.30
N VAL A 96 11.93 22.66 -3.38
CA VAL A 96 11.75 21.32 -3.95
C VAL A 96 10.75 20.50 -3.13
N ALA A 97 10.84 20.54 -1.81
CA ALA A 97 9.91 19.84 -0.93
C ALA A 97 8.47 20.34 -1.08
N GLN A 98 8.28 21.66 -1.24
CA GLN A 98 6.96 22.26 -1.47
C GLN A 98 6.39 21.84 -2.83
N GLU A 99 7.21 21.86 -3.89
CA GLU A 99 6.81 21.41 -5.23
C GLU A 99 6.43 19.92 -5.22
N GLU A 100 7.22 19.08 -4.54
CA GLU A 100 6.94 17.65 -4.40
C GLU A 100 5.66 17.40 -3.58
N ALA A 101 5.49 18.09 -2.46
CA ALA A 101 4.29 17.98 -1.64
C ALA A 101 3.02 18.46 -2.38
N ALA A 102 3.14 19.46 -3.26
CA ALA A 102 2.05 19.90 -4.12
C ALA A 102 1.71 18.84 -5.17
N ARG A 103 2.73 18.23 -5.78
CA ARG A 103 2.57 17.17 -6.78
C ARG A 103 1.92 15.92 -6.18
N ILE A 104 2.41 15.46 -5.03
CA ILE A 104 1.85 14.32 -4.30
C ILE A 104 0.37 14.56 -3.96
N ARG A 105 0.02 15.78 -3.52
CA ARG A 105 -1.39 16.13 -3.24
C ARG A 105 -2.26 16.06 -4.49
N ALA A 106 -1.81 16.64 -5.60
CA ALA A 106 -2.55 16.60 -6.87
C ALA A 106 -2.73 15.17 -7.40
N ASP A 107 -1.69 14.34 -7.30
CA ASP A 107 -1.73 12.93 -7.70
C ASP A 107 -2.69 12.14 -6.81
N ALA A 108 -2.62 12.36 -5.49
CA ALA A 108 -3.52 11.72 -4.52
C ALA A 108 -4.99 12.12 -4.75
N ASP A 109 -5.27 13.39 -5.03
CA ASP A 109 -6.63 13.85 -5.33
C ASP A 109 -7.17 13.22 -6.61
N THR A 110 -6.34 13.14 -7.66
CA THR A 110 -6.70 12.50 -8.93
C THR A 110 -6.99 11.01 -8.73
N GLU A 111 -6.15 10.32 -7.98
CA GLU A 111 -6.33 8.89 -7.69
C GLU A 111 -7.57 8.65 -6.81
N ALA A 112 -7.81 9.51 -5.81
CA ALA A 112 -9.00 9.43 -4.97
C ALA A 112 -10.30 9.63 -5.77
N GLN A 113 -10.29 10.54 -6.76
CA GLN A 113 -11.41 10.71 -7.69
C GLN A 113 -11.62 9.45 -8.54
N ARG A 114 -10.55 8.94 -9.14
CA ARG A 114 -10.60 7.71 -9.96
C ARG A 114 -11.16 6.52 -9.18
N VAL A 115 -10.66 6.29 -7.96
CA VAL A 115 -11.13 5.19 -7.10
C VAL A 115 -12.59 5.39 -6.71
N ARG A 116 -13.02 6.62 -6.43
CA ARG A 116 -14.43 6.92 -6.11
C ARG A 116 -15.34 6.63 -7.30
N GLU A 117 -14.98 7.08 -8.49
CA GLU A 117 -15.75 6.84 -9.71
C GLU A 117 -15.86 5.34 -10.00
N GLU A 118 -14.75 4.61 -9.88
CA GLU A 118 -14.71 3.16 -10.05
C GLU A 118 -15.58 2.43 -9.01
N ALA A 119 -15.53 2.84 -7.74
CA ALA A 119 -16.36 2.27 -6.68
C ALA A 119 -17.85 2.55 -6.90
N VAL A 120 -18.20 3.75 -7.35
CA VAL A 120 -19.59 4.12 -7.70
C VAL A 120 -20.07 3.28 -8.88
N GLY A 121 -19.28 3.15 -9.95
CA GLY A 121 -19.61 2.33 -11.11
C GLY A 121 -19.88 0.87 -10.73
N ARG A 122 -18.94 0.24 -9.99
CA ARG A 122 -19.12 -1.14 -9.51
C ARG A 122 -20.35 -1.31 -8.61
N SER A 123 -20.67 -0.31 -7.79
CA SER A 123 -21.85 -0.36 -6.92
C SER A 123 -23.15 -0.30 -7.73
N GLN A 124 -23.20 0.55 -8.75
CA GLN A 124 -24.35 0.64 -9.66
C GLN A 124 -24.54 -0.66 -10.44
N ASP A 125 -23.45 -1.24 -10.96
CA ASP A 125 -23.49 -2.52 -11.67
C ASP A 125 -24.02 -3.64 -10.76
N HIS A 126 -23.53 -3.71 -9.52
CA HIS A 126 -23.97 -4.72 -8.56
C HIS A 126 -25.46 -4.58 -8.20
N VAL A 127 -25.94 -3.35 -7.96
CA VAL A 127 -27.36 -3.08 -7.70
C VAL A 127 -28.21 -3.45 -8.92
N GLY A 128 -27.73 -3.19 -10.14
CA GLY A 128 -28.37 -3.63 -11.38
C GLY A 128 -28.53 -5.14 -11.46
N GLN A 129 -27.44 -5.88 -11.20
CA GLN A 129 -27.46 -7.35 -11.18
C GLN A 129 -28.40 -7.91 -10.11
N VAL A 130 -28.41 -7.33 -8.91
CA VAL A 130 -29.32 -7.74 -7.83
C VAL A 130 -30.78 -7.46 -8.22
N GLY A 131 -31.05 -6.33 -8.88
CA GLY A 131 -32.37 -6.00 -9.40
C GLY A 131 -32.86 -7.00 -10.44
N GLU A 132 -32.01 -7.37 -11.39
CA GLU A 132 -32.31 -8.37 -12.42
C GLU A 132 -32.56 -9.77 -11.82
N ALA A 133 -31.71 -10.19 -10.89
CA ALA A 133 -31.87 -11.45 -10.18
C ALA A 133 -33.18 -11.48 -9.38
N THR A 134 -33.52 -10.39 -8.71
CA THR A 134 -34.77 -10.26 -7.94
C THR A 134 -35.99 -10.33 -8.86
N SER A 135 -35.97 -9.62 -9.99
CA SER A 135 -37.03 -9.69 -11.02
C SER A 135 -37.24 -11.12 -11.50
N THR A 136 -36.15 -11.84 -11.79
CA THR A 136 -36.19 -13.25 -12.19
C THR A 136 -36.78 -14.14 -11.10
N MET A 137 -36.44 -13.89 -9.83
CA MET A 137 -37.02 -14.64 -8.70
C MET A 137 -38.53 -14.40 -8.56
N LEU A 138 -38.98 -13.16 -8.72
CA LEU A 138 -40.42 -12.82 -8.70
C LEU A 138 -41.17 -13.52 -9.82
N GLN A 139 -40.66 -13.48 -11.05
CA GLN A 139 -41.27 -14.20 -12.19
C GLN A 139 -41.40 -15.71 -11.93
N ARG A 140 -40.39 -16.32 -11.30
CA ARG A 140 -40.45 -17.73 -10.90
C ARG A 140 -41.47 -17.98 -9.79
N MET A 141 -41.62 -17.05 -8.85
CA MET A 141 -42.62 -17.14 -7.79
C MET A 141 -44.03 -17.08 -8.36
N ASP A 142 -44.29 -16.18 -9.30
CA ASP A 142 -45.59 -16.07 -9.99
C ASP A 142 -45.91 -17.35 -10.78
N ALA A 143 -44.90 -17.92 -11.46
CA ALA A 143 -45.05 -19.19 -12.17
C ALA A 143 -45.38 -20.35 -11.19
N MET A 144 -44.66 -20.43 -10.06
CA MET A 144 -44.95 -21.43 -9.03
C MET A 144 -46.34 -21.25 -8.42
N GLU A 145 -46.80 -20.01 -8.20
CA GLU A 145 -48.16 -19.74 -7.71
C GLU A 145 -49.23 -20.22 -8.71
N SER A 146 -49.04 -19.97 -10.01
CA SER A 146 -49.93 -20.44 -11.06
C SER A 146 -49.97 -21.96 -11.16
N GLU A 147 -48.81 -22.64 -11.03
CA GLU A 147 -48.74 -24.10 -11.01
C GLU A 147 -49.45 -24.68 -9.78
N LEU A 148 -49.24 -24.10 -8.60
CA LEU A 148 -49.91 -24.50 -7.36
C LEU A 148 -51.43 -24.33 -7.46
N GLY A 149 -51.91 -23.22 -8.04
CA GLY A 149 -53.33 -23.00 -8.30
C GLY A 149 -53.92 -24.07 -9.22
N SER A 150 -53.21 -24.40 -10.29
CA SER A 150 -53.61 -25.46 -11.24
C SER A 150 -53.66 -26.84 -10.59
N LEU A 151 -52.69 -27.15 -9.72
CA LEU A 151 -52.66 -28.40 -8.94
C LEU A 151 -53.83 -28.48 -7.95
N LEU A 152 -54.16 -27.36 -7.28
CA LEU A 152 -55.27 -27.28 -6.34
C LEU A 152 -56.62 -27.48 -7.03
N ASP A 153 -56.84 -26.82 -8.18
CA ASP A 153 -58.06 -26.97 -8.97
C ASP A 153 -58.20 -28.39 -9.53
N GLY A 154 -57.08 -28.98 -9.97
CA GLY A 154 -57.00 -30.38 -10.35
C GLY A 154 -57.41 -31.31 -9.21
N LEU A 155 -56.90 -31.08 -7.99
CA LEU A 155 -57.22 -31.87 -6.80
C LEU A 155 -58.70 -31.75 -6.41
N ARG A 156 -59.27 -30.54 -6.46
CA ARG A 156 -60.69 -30.29 -6.16
C ARG A 156 -61.62 -30.96 -7.17
N THR A 157 -61.27 -30.87 -8.45
CA THR A 157 -62.01 -31.53 -9.53
C THR A 157 -61.93 -33.04 -9.41
N GLY A 158 -60.73 -33.57 -9.14
CA GLY A 158 -60.51 -35.00 -8.87
C GLY A 158 -61.32 -35.50 -7.68
N THR A 159 -61.36 -34.74 -6.57
CA THR A 159 -62.17 -35.07 -5.38
C THR A 159 -63.66 -35.08 -5.70
N SER A 160 -64.17 -34.05 -6.40
CA SER A 160 -65.59 -33.95 -6.78
C SER A 160 -66.02 -35.11 -7.69
N ARG A 161 -65.14 -35.51 -8.62
CA ARG A 161 -65.35 -36.66 -9.48
C ARG A 161 -65.35 -37.97 -8.69
N LEU A 162 -64.39 -38.17 -7.79
CA LEU A 162 -64.33 -39.35 -6.94
C LEU A 162 -65.61 -39.50 -6.10
N THR A 163 -66.13 -38.40 -5.53
CA THR A 163 -67.39 -38.39 -4.80
C THR A 163 -68.57 -38.80 -5.69
N ALA A 164 -68.64 -38.28 -6.91
CA ALA A 164 -69.68 -38.66 -7.87
C ALA A 164 -69.59 -40.16 -8.23
N ASP A 165 -68.40 -40.66 -8.54
CA ASP A 165 -68.15 -42.06 -8.88
C ASP A 165 -68.54 -43.00 -7.72
N LEU A 166 -68.20 -42.64 -6.47
CA LEU A 166 -68.61 -43.40 -5.28
C LEU A 166 -70.13 -43.39 -5.08
N SER A 167 -70.81 -42.26 -5.32
CA SER A 167 -72.27 -42.18 -5.21
C SER A 167 -72.99 -43.04 -6.26
N LEU A 168 -72.47 -43.09 -7.49
CA LEU A 168 -72.98 -43.96 -8.55
C LEU A 168 -72.78 -45.43 -8.20
N LEU A 169 -71.60 -45.80 -7.68
CA LEU A 169 -71.32 -47.15 -7.24
C LEU A 169 -72.26 -47.56 -6.10
N GLN A 170 -72.50 -46.69 -5.12
CA GLN A 170 -73.43 -46.92 -4.02
C GLN A 170 -74.87 -47.11 -4.52
N GLY A 171 -75.33 -46.29 -5.48
CA GLY A 171 -76.64 -46.44 -6.11
C GLY A 171 -76.79 -47.79 -6.82
N ASN A 172 -75.84 -48.14 -7.68
CA ASN A 172 -75.82 -49.42 -8.40
C ASN A 172 -75.83 -50.62 -7.45
N LEU A 173 -75.07 -50.56 -6.35
CA LEU A 173 -75.09 -51.60 -5.30
C LEU A 173 -76.45 -51.67 -4.58
N GLY A 174 -77.07 -50.53 -4.32
CA GLY A 174 -78.43 -50.46 -3.76
C GLY A 174 -79.47 -51.11 -4.66
N ASP A 175 -79.40 -50.85 -5.96
CA ASP A 175 -80.30 -51.44 -6.98
C ASP A 175 -80.11 -52.96 -7.07
N LEU A 176 -78.86 -53.44 -7.08
CA LEU A 176 -78.53 -54.86 -7.07
C LEU A 176 -79.09 -55.55 -5.80
N TYR A 177 -78.95 -54.90 -4.65
CA TYR A 177 -79.46 -55.44 -3.38
C TYR A 177 -81.00 -55.45 -3.32
N GLY A 178 -81.65 -54.40 -3.84
CA GLY A 178 -83.11 -54.33 -3.97
C GLY A 178 -83.67 -55.41 -4.91
N ALA A 179 -83.01 -55.62 -6.05
CA ALA A 179 -83.36 -56.70 -6.97
C ALA A 179 -83.22 -58.08 -6.32
N ALA A 180 -82.14 -58.32 -5.57
CA ALA A 180 -81.93 -59.56 -4.83
C ALA A 180 -82.98 -59.78 -3.71
N GLY A 181 -83.35 -58.74 -2.98
CA GLY A 181 -84.36 -58.81 -1.91
C GLY A 181 -85.79 -59.00 -2.41
N SER A 182 -86.13 -58.44 -3.58
CA SER A 182 -87.47 -58.58 -4.18
C SER A 182 -87.76 -59.98 -4.74
N SER A 183 -86.73 -60.78 -5.02
CA SER A 183 -86.85 -62.21 -5.40
C SER A 183 -87.20 -63.14 -4.23
N GLN A 184 -87.28 -62.63 -2.99
CA GLN A 184 -87.53 -63.44 -1.79
C GLN A 184 -88.81 -63.01 -1.06
N ALA A 185 -89.96 -63.06 -1.75
CA ALA A 185 -91.28 -63.08 -1.12
C ALA A 185 -91.90 -64.49 -1.27
N PRO A 186 -91.99 -65.30 -0.19
CA PRO A 186 -92.62 -66.62 -0.26
C PRO A 186 -94.14 -66.53 -0.17
N ALA A 187 -94.83 -67.25 -1.06
CA ALA A 187 -96.28 -67.48 -0.98
C ALA A 187 -96.63 -68.34 0.26
N PRO A 188 -97.69 -68.02 1.01
CA PRO A 188 -98.06 -68.78 2.21
C PRO A 188 -98.67 -70.16 1.87
N PRO A 189 -98.59 -71.13 2.79
CA PRO A 189 -98.95 -72.52 2.54
C PRO A 189 -100.46 -72.74 2.52
N ARG A 190 -100.93 -73.56 1.57
CA ARG A 190 -102.30 -74.10 1.57
C ARG A 190 -102.32 -75.40 2.38
N ALA A 191 -103.17 -75.43 3.40
CA ALA A 191 -103.60 -76.61 4.12
C ALA A 191 -104.64 -77.41 3.31
N ASP A 192 -105.00 -78.59 3.83
CA ASP A 192 -106.07 -79.53 3.42
C ASP A 192 -105.58 -80.61 2.41
N THR A 193 -105.70 -81.93 2.65
CA THR A 193 -106.55 -82.82 3.49
C THR A 193 -105.82 -84.13 3.79
#